data_AF-A0A6J8D7X5-F1
#
_entry.id   AF-A0A6J8D7X5-F1
#
_cell.length_a   1.000
_cell.length_b   1.000
_cell.length_c   1.000
_cell.angle_alpha   90.00
_cell.angle_beta   90.00
_cell.angle_gamma   90.00
#
_symmetry.space_group_name_H-M   'P 1'
#
loop_
_entity.id
_entity.type
_entity.pdbx_description
1 polymer ?
#
loop_
_entity_poly.entity_id
_entity_poly.type
_entity_poly.pdbx_seq_one_letter_code
_entity_poly.pdbx_strand_id
1 'polypeptide(L)'
;MPGVDQIDYIEGVDDIKPRTTIDTTENYNGDLFCEFLSDTNFAMLNGRIRINDFTYISPQGRSVVDYICVPYEQLESVLDFKIMRMSDVINTLNCNPESIPDHSLLSCEIKYPVNVDEISNHYANEVKIKRNARKIPDDFLIGDEVRHKVLDAIGKIDTPYI
;
A
#
# COMPACT_ATOMS: atom_id res chain seq x y z
N MET A 1 -36.37 24.61 -5.00
CA MET A 1 -35.74 23.85 -6.10
C MET A 1 -34.46 23.28 -5.52
N PRO A 2 -34.37 21.96 -5.30
CA PRO A 2 -33.12 21.38 -4.82
C PRO A 2 -32.09 21.44 -5.94
N GLY A 3 -30.84 21.76 -5.56
CA GLY A 3 -29.74 21.99 -6.47
C GLY A 3 -29.50 20.78 -7.36
N VAL A 4 -29.27 21.05 -8.64
CA VAL A 4 -28.68 20.07 -9.53
C VAL A 4 -27.25 19.92 -9.05
N ASP A 5 -26.97 18.85 -8.30
CA ASP A 5 -25.61 18.42 -8.01
C ASP A 5 -24.90 18.29 -9.37
N GLN A 6 -23.95 19.18 -9.61
CA GLN A 6 -23.14 19.14 -10.83
C GLN A 6 -22.44 17.79 -10.83
N ILE A 7 -22.69 17.04 -11.89
CA ILE A 7 -22.10 15.73 -12.10
C ILE A 7 -20.61 15.99 -12.38
N ASP A 8 -19.76 15.79 -11.37
CA ASP A 8 -18.28 15.87 -11.43
C ASP A 8 -17.69 14.69 -12.22
N TYR A 9 -18.28 14.37 -13.38
CA TYR A 9 -17.79 13.34 -14.27
C TYR A 9 -17.15 13.98 -15.50
N ILE A 10 -15.86 13.72 -15.67
CA ILE A 10 -15.06 14.14 -16.82
C ILE A 10 -14.88 12.93 -17.74
N GLU A 11 -15.61 12.95 -18.86
CA GLU A 11 -15.52 11.93 -19.92
C GLU A 11 -14.06 11.73 -20.36
N GLY A 12 -13.63 10.46 -20.41
CA GLY A 12 -12.25 10.07 -20.75
C GLY A 12 -11.24 10.13 -19.59
N VAL A 13 -11.56 10.80 -18.48
CA VAL A 13 -10.71 10.82 -17.26
C VAL A 13 -11.25 9.83 -16.22
N ASP A 14 -12.56 9.85 -16.00
CA ASP A 14 -13.22 8.99 -15.01
C ASP A 14 -13.64 7.62 -15.59
N ASP A 15 -13.31 7.38 -16.86
CA ASP A 15 -13.61 6.14 -17.59
C ASP A 15 -12.62 5.02 -17.27
N ILE A 16 -12.72 4.49 -16.05
CA ILE A 16 -11.89 3.38 -15.62
C ILE A 16 -12.54 2.05 -15.99
N LYS A 17 -11.77 1.20 -16.70
CA LYS A 17 -12.21 -0.16 -17.04
C LYS A 17 -12.64 -0.93 -15.79
N PRO A 18 -13.78 -1.66 -15.83
CA PRO A 18 -14.25 -2.45 -14.70
C PRO A 18 -13.20 -3.45 -14.20
N ARG A 19 -13.18 -3.69 -12.89
CA ARG A 19 -12.35 -4.74 -12.28
C ARG A 19 -13.03 -6.11 -12.42
N THR A 20 -12.22 -7.17 -12.52
CA THR A 20 -12.66 -8.55 -12.35
C THR A 20 -12.67 -8.88 -10.86
N THR A 21 -13.86 -8.98 -10.28
CA THR A 21 -14.04 -9.32 -8.86
C THR A 21 -14.08 -10.83 -8.67
N ILE A 22 -13.53 -11.29 -7.54
CA ILE A 22 -13.55 -12.72 -7.15
C ILE A 22 -14.17 -12.90 -5.76
N ASP A 23 -14.19 -11.83 -4.99
CA ASP A 23 -14.92 -11.65 -3.75
C ASP A 23 -16.33 -11.15 -4.07
N THR A 24 -17.34 -11.80 -3.47
CA THR A 24 -18.76 -11.46 -3.67
C THR A 24 -19.45 -11.10 -2.37
N THR A 25 -18.69 -11.01 -1.28
CA THR A 25 -19.23 -10.70 0.05
C THR A 25 -19.07 -9.22 0.31
N GLU A 26 -20.19 -8.52 0.36
CA GLU A 26 -20.25 -7.09 0.70
C GLU A 26 -20.37 -6.92 2.21
N ASN A 27 -19.71 -5.91 2.75
CA ASN A 27 -19.84 -5.51 4.14
C ASN A 27 -19.64 -3.99 4.28
N TYR A 28 -20.14 -3.44 5.38
CA TYR A 28 -20.10 -2.00 5.65
C TYR A 28 -18.69 -1.37 5.53
N ASN A 29 -17.64 -2.08 5.96
CA ASN A 29 -16.28 -1.55 5.86
C ASN A 29 -15.77 -1.56 4.41
N GLY A 30 -16.17 -2.55 3.61
CA GLY A 30 -15.91 -2.59 2.18
C GLY A 30 -16.58 -1.45 1.43
N ASP A 31 -17.82 -1.12 1.81
CA ASP A 31 -18.56 0.02 1.25
C ASP A 31 -17.86 1.35 1.58
N LEU A 32 -17.52 1.57 2.85
CA LEU A 32 -16.76 2.75 3.28
C LEU A 32 -15.40 2.87 2.58
N PHE A 33 -14.72 1.76 2.34
CA PHE A 33 -13.45 1.78 1.62
C PHE A 33 -13.65 2.15 0.14
N CYS A 34 -14.71 1.66 -0.51
CA CYS A 34 -15.07 2.05 -1.87
C CYS A 34 -15.44 3.54 -1.97
N GLU A 35 -16.19 4.06 -1.00
CA GLU A 35 -16.52 5.49 -0.89
C GLU A 35 -15.23 6.32 -0.76
N PHE A 36 -14.35 5.96 0.17
CA PHE A 36 -13.06 6.64 0.35
C PHE A 36 -12.21 6.68 -0.93
N LEU A 37 -12.12 5.56 -1.65
CA LEU A 37 -11.36 5.49 -2.90
C LEU A 37 -11.98 6.38 -3.99
N SER A 38 -13.30 6.44 -4.04
CA SER A 38 -14.03 7.30 -4.97
C SER A 38 -13.82 8.78 -4.63
N ASP A 39 -13.94 9.16 -3.36
CA ASP A 39 -13.77 10.54 -2.88
C ASP A 39 -12.34 11.07 -3.06
N THR A 40 -11.35 10.16 -3.07
CA THR A 40 -9.93 10.52 -3.19
C THR A 40 -9.36 10.32 -4.60
N ASN A 41 -10.17 9.88 -5.56
CA ASN A 41 -9.73 9.54 -6.93
C ASN A 41 -8.60 8.51 -6.95
N PHE A 42 -8.73 7.44 -6.15
CA PHE A 42 -7.80 6.30 -6.13
C PHE A 42 -8.40 5.05 -6.75
N ALA A 43 -7.65 4.42 -7.64
CA ALA A 43 -8.02 3.17 -8.30
C ALA A 43 -7.32 2.00 -7.61
N MET A 44 -8.10 1.04 -7.13
CA MET A 44 -7.61 -0.27 -6.73
C MET A 44 -7.11 -1.06 -7.95
N LEU A 45 -5.91 -1.63 -7.89
CA LEU A 45 -5.33 -2.43 -8.98
C LEU A 45 -5.84 -3.87 -9.01
N ASN A 46 -6.28 -4.42 -7.87
CA ASN A 46 -6.80 -5.78 -7.76
C ASN A 46 -7.93 -6.01 -8.78
N GLY A 47 -7.70 -6.96 -9.69
CA GLY A 47 -8.63 -7.32 -10.75
C GLY A 47 -8.73 -6.33 -11.92
N ARG A 48 -7.93 -5.26 -11.96
CA ARG A 48 -7.86 -4.37 -13.14
C ARG A 48 -6.81 -4.81 -14.15
N ILE A 49 -5.71 -5.37 -13.66
CA ILE A 49 -4.56 -5.79 -14.47
C ILE A 49 -4.34 -7.28 -14.23
N ARG A 50 -4.34 -8.07 -15.31
CA ARG A 50 -4.26 -9.53 -15.31
C ARG A 50 -5.38 -10.23 -14.49
N ILE A 51 -5.18 -11.52 -14.26
CA ILE A 51 -6.07 -12.38 -13.48
C ILE A 51 -5.94 -12.01 -11.99
N ASN A 52 -7.08 -11.82 -11.34
CA ASN A 52 -7.17 -11.54 -9.91
C ASN A 52 -7.02 -12.82 -9.07
N ASP A 53 -6.61 -12.69 -7.81
CA ASP A 53 -6.52 -13.81 -6.86
C ASP A 53 -6.72 -13.34 -5.41
N PHE A 54 -6.94 -14.28 -4.50
CA PHE A 54 -7.10 -14.00 -3.08
C PHE A 54 -5.77 -13.57 -2.47
N THR A 55 -5.81 -12.50 -1.67
CA THR A 55 -4.62 -11.98 -0.99
C THR A 55 -4.43 -12.62 0.38
N TYR A 56 -5.46 -13.25 0.91
CA TYR A 56 -5.42 -14.02 2.14
C TYR A 56 -6.03 -15.40 1.92
N ILE A 57 -5.31 -16.44 2.35
CA ILE A 57 -5.69 -17.84 2.20
C ILE A 57 -5.32 -18.58 3.49
N SER A 58 -6.34 -19.08 4.18
CA SER A 58 -6.17 -19.92 5.36
C SER A 58 -7.06 -21.17 5.27
N PRO A 59 -6.89 -22.15 6.18
CA PRO A 59 -7.80 -23.30 6.26
C PRO A 59 -9.27 -22.90 6.50
N GLN A 60 -9.52 -21.73 7.08
CA GLN A 60 -10.86 -21.23 7.40
C GLN A 60 -11.54 -20.52 6.24
N GLY A 61 -10.79 -20.11 5.21
CA GLY A 61 -11.36 -19.41 4.07
C GLY A 61 -10.34 -18.60 3.28
N ARG A 62 -10.86 -17.80 2.36
CA ARG A 62 -10.06 -16.94 1.49
C ARG A 62 -10.74 -15.58 1.37
N SER A 63 -9.94 -14.53 1.34
CA SER A 63 -10.45 -13.16 1.23
C SER A 63 -9.47 -12.28 0.45
N VAL A 64 -9.99 -11.16 -0.04
CA VAL A 64 -9.19 -10.06 -0.57
C VAL A 64 -9.18 -9.01 0.53
N VAL A 65 -8.03 -8.81 1.16
CA VAL A 65 -7.85 -7.86 2.27
C VAL A 65 -6.64 -6.95 2.08
N ASP A 66 -5.78 -7.28 1.11
CA ASP A 66 -4.61 -6.50 0.73
C ASP A 66 -4.87 -5.87 -0.64
N TYR A 67 -4.59 -4.57 -0.73
CA TYR A 67 -4.90 -3.79 -1.91
C TYR A 67 -3.68 -2.95 -2.29
N ILE A 68 -3.40 -2.86 -3.58
CA ILE A 68 -2.57 -1.76 -4.10
C ILE A 68 -3.52 -0.78 -4.78
N CYS A 69 -3.50 0.45 -4.31
CA CYS A 69 -4.27 1.55 -4.89
C CYS A 69 -3.31 2.61 -5.42
N VAL A 70 -3.66 3.21 -6.56
CA VAL A 70 -2.91 4.30 -7.18
C VAL A 70 -3.84 5.47 -7.49
N PRO A 71 -3.36 6.72 -7.49
CA PRO A 71 -4.14 7.84 -8.03
C PRO A 71 -4.62 7.52 -9.45
N TYR A 72 -5.82 7.97 -9.81
CA TYR A 72 -6.39 7.75 -11.15
C TYR A 72 -5.45 8.18 -12.28
N GLU A 73 -4.81 9.34 -12.11
CA GLU A 73 -3.83 9.89 -13.07
C GLU A 73 -2.59 9.00 -13.26
N GLN A 74 -2.29 8.10 -12.33
CA GLN A 74 -1.15 7.18 -12.40
C GLN A 74 -1.53 5.80 -12.91
N LEU A 75 -2.80 5.53 -13.19
CA LEU A 75 -3.24 4.20 -13.58
C LEU A 75 -2.57 3.72 -14.87
N GLU A 76 -2.36 4.61 -15.85
CA GLU A 76 -1.66 4.30 -17.10
C GLU A 76 -0.15 4.05 -16.91
N SER A 77 0.42 4.49 -15.80
CA SER A 77 1.83 4.25 -15.47
C SER A 77 2.09 2.85 -14.93
N VAL A 78 1.04 2.11 -14.56
CA VAL A 78 1.18 0.73 -14.06
C VAL A 78 1.42 -0.22 -15.22
N LEU A 79 2.62 -0.82 -15.25
CA LEU A 79 3.04 -1.76 -16.28
C LEU A 79 2.56 -3.18 -15.99
N ASP A 80 2.63 -3.58 -14.72
CA ASP A 80 2.22 -4.90 -14.28
C ASP A 80 1.71 -4.90 -12.86
N PHE A 81 0.73 -5.75 -12.59
CA PHE A 81 0.29 -6.06 -11.23
C PHE A 81 -0.05 -7.54 -11.15
N LYS A 82 0.45 -8.20 -10.10
CA LYS A 82 0.24 -9.62 -9.88
C LYS A 82 0.12 -9.94 -8.40
N ILE A 83 -0.69 -10.95 -8.12
CA ILE A 83 -0.86 -11.58 -6.83
C ILE A 83 -0.22 -12.97 -6.93
N MET A 84 0.72 -13.27 -6.03
CA MET A 84 1.47 -14.52 -6.01
C MET A 84 1.19 -15.24 -4.70
N ARG A 85 0.52 -16.39 -4.77
CA ARG A 85 0.29 -17.22 -3.57
C ARG A 85 1.61 -17.73 -3.03
N MET A 86 1.72 -17.83 -1.72
CA MET A 86 2.95 -18.34 -1.09
C MET A 86 3.29 -19.76 -1.52
N SER A 87 2.30 -20.60 -1.81
CA SER A 87 2.53 -21.91 -2.44
C SER A 87 3.32 -21.82 -3.74
N ASP A 88 2.98 -20.85 -4.60
CA ASP A 88 3.59 -20.69 -5.92
C ASP A 88 4.99 -20.09 -5.80
N VAL A 89 5.19 -19.19 -4.84
CA VAL A 89 6.52 -18.64 -4.51
C VAL A 89 7.45 -19.74 -4.01
N ILE A 90 6.98 -20.56 -3.07
CA ILE A 90 7.75 -21.68 -2.50
C ILE A 90 8.13 -22.67 -3.60
N ASN A 91 7.19 -23.04 -4.46
CA ASN A 91 7.43 -23.92 -5.60
C ASN A 91 8.44 -23.32 -6.59
N THR A 92 8.34 -22.01 -6.88
CA THR A 92 9.24 -21.31 -7.81
C THR A 92 10.66 -21.21 -7.26
N LEU A 93 10.81 -20.94 -5.97
CA LEU A 93 12.10 -20.81 -5.30
C LEU A 93 12.68 -22.17 -4.86
N ASN A 94 11.90 -23.25 -4.98
CA ASN A 94 12.26 -24.59 -4.51
C ASN A 94 12.76 -24.58 -3.05
N CYS A 95 12.04 -23.87 -2.18
CA CYS A 95 12.32 -23.80 -0.75
C CYS A 95 11.30 -24.61 0.06
N ASN A 96 11.59 -24.85 1.34
CA ASN A 96 10.67 -25.54 2.24
C ASN A 96 10.64 -24.82 3.59
N PRO A 97 9.82 -23.76 3.75
CA PRO A 97 9.73 -23.02 4.99
C PRO A 97 9.01 -23.84 6.07
N GLU A 98 9.30 -23.56 7.35
CA GLU A 98 8.62 -24.21 8.48
C GLU A 98 7.12 -23.86 8.55
N SER A 99 6.75 -22.68 8.05
CA SER A 99 5.37 -22.23 7.91
C SER A 99 5.17 -21.47 6.60
N ILE A 100 3.97 -21.58 6.05
CA ILE A 100 3.58 -20.83 4.86
C ILE A 100 2.76 -19.63 5.33
N PRO A 101 3.14 -18.39 4.97
CA PRO A 101 2.32 -17.22 5.27
C PRO A 101 0.94 -17.35 4.62
N ASP A 102 -0.08 -16.90 5.33
CA ASP A 102 -1.47 -16.88 4.87
C ASP A 102 -1.76 -15.71 3.92
N HIS A 103 -0.91 -14.68 3.90
CA HIS A 103 -0.99 -13.61 2.90
C HIS A 103 -0.17 -13.91 1.64
N SER A 104 -0.78 -13.66 0.49
CA SER A 104 -0.13 -13.66 -0.83
C SER A 104 0.78 -12.44 -1.00
N LEU A 105 1.77 -12.55 -1.89
CA LEU A 105 2.63 -11.43 -2.25
C LEU A 105 1.97 -10.61 -3.36
N LEU A 106 1.83 -9.31 -3.13
CA LEU A 106 1.37 -8.35 -4.14
C LEU A 106 2.60 -7.67 -4.74
N SER A 107 2.70 -7.67 -6.06
CA SER A 107 3.79 -7.05 -6.80
C SER A 107 3.23 -6.14 -7.88
N CYS A 108 3.70 -4.90 -7.89
CA CYS A 108 3.33 -3.87 -8.85
C CYS A 108 4.60 -3.33 -9.51
N GLU A 109 4.57 -3.18 -10.84
CA GLU A 109 5.59 -2.51 -11.61
C GLU A 109 5.01 -1.21 -12.16
N ILE A 110 5.67 -0.09 -11.83
CA ILE A 110 5.21 1.24 -12.19
C ILE A 110 6.31 1.93 -13.01
N LYS A 111 5.94 2.47 -14.16
CA LYS A 111 6.78 3.31 -14.98
C LYS A 111 6.74 4.74 -14.47
N TYR A 112 7.75 5.13 -13.71
CA TYR A 112 7.91 6.54 -13.35
C TYR A 112 8.62 7.30 -14.47
N PRO A 113 8.01 8.35 -15.06
CA PRO A 113 8.67 9.20 -16.03
C PRO A 113 9.52 10.24 -15.30
N VAL A 114 10.55 9.81 -14.56
CA VAL A 114 11.47 10.76 -13.94
C VAL A 114 12.91 10.33 -14.09
N ASN A 115 13.71 11.22 -14.67
CA ASN A 115 15.15 11.17 -14.60
C ASN A 115 15.54 11.40 -13.13
N VAL A 116 16.02 10.36 -12.43
CA VAL A 116 16.30 10.40 -10.98
C VAL A 116 17.22 11.57 -10.60
N ASP A 117 18.03 12.03 -11.55
CA ASP A 117 18.90 13.20 -11.45
C ASP A 117 18.14 14.54 -11.27
N GLU A 118 16.95 14.69 -11.84
CA GLU A 118 16.14 15.92 -11.73
C GLU A 118 15.43 16.03 -10.38
N ILE A 119 14.99 14.91 -9.80
CA ILE A 119 14.39 14.87 -8.46
C ILE A 119 15.42 15.30 -7.41
N SER A 120 16.65 14.79 -7.51
CA SER A 120 17.73 15.16 -6.59
C SER A 120 18.03 16.67 -6.65
N ASN A 121 17.93 17.27 -7.84
CA ASN A 121 18.13 18.71 -8.04
C ASN A 121 16.92 19.57 -7.62
N HIS A 122 15.68 19.07 -7.73
CA HIS A 122 14.49 19.82 -7.29
C HIS A 122 14.37 19.84 -5.75
N TYR A 123 14.65 18.73 -5.06
CA TYR A 123 14.72 18.71 -3.58
C TYR A 123 15.92 19.46 -3.00
N ALA A 124 16.99 19.65 -3.78
CA ALA A 124 18.10 20.52 -3.38
C ALA A 124 17.72 22.02 -3.44
N ASN A 125 16.74 22.39 -4.28
CA ASN A 125 16.40 23.78 -4.57
C ASN A 125 15.11 24.26 -3.92
N GLU A 126 14.14 23.38 -3.65
CA GLU A 126 12.94 23.75 -2.93
C GLU A 126 13.00 23.31 -1.48
N VAL A 127 13.00 24.32 -0.60
CA VAL A 127 12.92 24.21 0.86
C VAL A 127 14.26 23.92 1.57
N LYS A 128 15.15 24.93 1.54
CA LYS A 128 15.95 25.24 2.75
C LYS A 128 15.04 25.75 3.87
N ILE A 129 14.12 24.91 4.37
CA ILE A 129 13.79 25.02 5.80
C ILE A 129 15.09 24.63 6.48
N LYS A 130 15.81 25.61 7.01
CA LYS A 130 16.85 25.38 8.00
C LYS A 130 16.20 24.70 9.21
N ARG A 131 15.92 23.39 9.12
CA ARG A 131 15.86 22.57 10.31
C ARG A 131 17.28 22.60 10.85
N ASN A 132 17.41 23.13 12.06
CA ASN A 132 18.69 23.27 12.71
C ASN A 132 19.18 21.87 13.12
N ALA A 133 19.71 21.12 12.16
CA ALA A 133 20.25 19.77 12.33
C ALA A 133 21.49 19.72 13.24
N ARG A 134 21.95 20.88 13.75
CA ARG A 134 23.06 21.00 14.70
C ARG A 134 22.73 20.52 16.13
N LYS A 135 21.63 19.80 16.34
CA LYS A 135 21.23 19.30 17.67
C LYS A 135 20.83 17.83 17.68
N ILE A 136 21.10 17.08 16.61
CA ILE A 136 20.99 15.63 16.64
C ILE A 136 22.44 15.14 16.78
N PRO A 137 22.85 14.67 17.97
CA PRO A 137 24.15 14.05 18.15
C PRO A 137 24.34 12.88 17.18
N ASP A 138 25.57 12.64 16.73
CA ASP A 138 25.88 11.54 15.79
C ASP A 138 25.57 10.16 16.39
N ASP A 139 25.45 10.07 17.72
CA ASP A 139 25.06 8.89 18.46
C ASP A 139 23.55 8.83 18.76
N PHE A 140 22.70 9.65 18.13
CA PHE A 140 21.27 9.73 18.46
C PHE A 140 20.51 8.38 18.45
N LEU A 141 20.90 7.41 17.63
CA LEU A 141 20.27 6.07 17.60
C LEU A 141 21.03 5.00 18.38
N ILE A 142 22.23 5.31 18.87
CA ILE A 142 23.18 4.33 19.44
C ILE A 142 23.59 4.71 20.87
N GLY A 143 23.33 5.95 21.28
CA GLY A 143 23.67 6.50 22.57
C GLY A 143 22.96 5.75 23.68
N ASP A 144 23.68 5.53 24.78
CA ASP A 144 23.22 4.73 25.91
C ASP A 144 21.90 5.23 26.49
N GLU A 145 21.64 6.54 26.42
CA GLU A 145 20.37 7.14 26.86
C GLU A 145 19.17 6.69 26.01
N VAL A 146 19.34 6.62 24.68
CA VAL A 146 18.28 6.19 23.76
C VAL A 146 18.08 4.68 23.85
N ARG A 147 19.17 3.92 23.96
CA ARG A 147 19.11 2.48 24.22
C ARG A 147 18.36 2.16 25.52
N HIS A 148 18.60 2.91 26.59
CA HIS A 148 17.91 2.72 27.85
C HIS A 148 16.41 3.03 27.74
N LYS A 149 16.03 4.12 27.06
CA LYS A 149 14.61 4.46 26.83
C LYS A 149 13.88 3.43 25.96
N VAL A 150 14.54 2.87 24.94
CA VAL A 150 13.98 1.80 24.10
C VAL A 150 13.76 0.53 24.93
N LEU A 151 14.74 0.14 25.76
CA LEU A 151 14.60 -1.03 26.63
C LEU A 151 13.51 -0.85 27.70
N ASP A 152 13.38 0.35 28.26
CA ASP A 152 12.31 0.68 29.23
C ASP A 152 10.91 0.66 28.57
N ALA A 153 10.80 1.07 27.30
CA ALA A 153 9.57 0.97 26.54
C ALA A 153 9.19 -0.49 26.23
N ILE A 154 10.17 -1.33 25.84
CA ILE A 154 9.97 -2.77 25.62
C ILE A 154 9.54 -3.45 26.93
N GLY A 155 10.19 -3.15 28.05
CA GLY A 155 9.84 -3.73 29.36
C GLY A 155 8.42 -3.39 29.84
N LYS A 156 7.86 -2.24 29.42
CA LYS A 156 6.47 -1.86 29.71
C LYS A 156 5.45 -2.61 28.84
N ILE A 157 5.87 -3.09 27.68
CA ILE A 157 5.03 -3.90 26.79
C ILE A 157 4.99 -5.35 27.27
N ASP A 158 6.08 -5.83 27.88
CA ASP A 158 6.21 -7.22 28.37
C ASP A 158 5.63 -7.48 29.77
N THR A 159 5.08 -6.48 30.46
CA THR A 159 4.32 -6.72 31.70
C THR A 159 2.90 -7.20 31.38
N PRO A 160 2.54 -8.47 31.64
CA PRO A 160 1.16 -8.90 31.53
C PRO A 160 0.34 -8.15 32.58
N TYR A 161 -0.80 -7.59 32.16
CA TYR A 161 -1.84 -7.15 33.08
C TYR A 161 -2.21 -8.32 33.99
N ILE A 162 -1.90 -8.22 35.29
CA ILE A 162 -2.54 -9.01 36.35
C ILE A 162 -3.80 -8.26 36.77
#